data_AF-A0A831WN49-F1
#
_entry.id   AF-A0A831WN49-F1
#
_cell.length_a   1.000
_cell.length_b   1.000
_cell.length_c   1.000
_cell.angle_alpha   90.00
_cell.angle_beta   90.00
_cell.angle_gamma   90.00
#
_symmetry.space_group_name_H-M   'P 1'
#
loop_
_entity.id
_entity.type
_entity.pdbx_description
1 polymer ?
#
loop_
_entity_poly.entity_id
_entity_poly.type
_entity_poly.pdbx_seq_one_letter_code
_entity_poly.pdbx_strand_id
1 'polypeptide(L)'
;KGGELKINDDEAKIVKNIYSWYISGKGLGEIAKMLNSAKVPTKKGGFWAKKTISSILKNPVYCGYFRWENKITKSRHQSIIEEETFKKVQKIIEQRGGKSSIFDF
;
A
#
# COMPACT_ATOMS: atom_id res chain seq x y z
N LYS A 1 -6.32 -24.16 -1.62
CA LYS A 1 -5.83 -23.70 -2.95
C LYS A 1 -4.75 -22.65 -2.71
N GLY A 2 -3.49 -22.98 -3.03
CA GLY A 2 -2.35 -22.07 -2.88
C GLY A 2 -2.40 -21.00 -3.96
N GLY A 3 -2.77 -19.78 -3.58
CA GLY A 3 -2.71 -18.63 -4.46
C GLY A 3 -1.29 -18.09 -4.49
N GLU A 4 -0.50 -18.49 -5.48
CA GLU A 4 0.77 -17.82 -5.76
C GLU A 4 0.48 -16.34 -6.01
N LEU A 5 1.09 -15.48 -5.19
CA LEU A 5 1.09 -14.02 -5.37
C LEU A 5 1.94 -13.70 -6.60
N LYS A 6 1.40 -13.92 -7.79
CA LYS A 6 2.01 -13.44 -9.03
C LYS A 6 1.84 -11.93 -9.03
N ILE A 7 2.95 -11.20 -8.88
CA ILE A 7 2.95 -9.74 -8.96
C ILE A 7 2.49 -9.35 -10.35
N ASN A 8 1.39 -8.60 -10.43
CA ASN A 8 0.98 -7.96 -11.66
C ASN A 8 1.74 -6.63 -11.75
N ASP A 9 2.59 -6.48 -12.77
CA ASP A 9 3.41 -5.29 -12.98
C ASP A 9 2.60 -3.99 -13.00
N ASP A 10 1.38 -4.01 -13.53
CA ASP A 10 0.52 -2.82 -13.56
C ASP A 10 -0.06 -2.51 -12.19
N GLU A 11 -0.44 -3.53 -11.40
CA GLU A 11 -0.82 -3.32 -9.99
C GLU A 11 0.39 -2.78 -9.18
N ALA A 12 1.59 -3.30 -9.43
CA ALA A 12 2.80 -2.87 -8.75
C ALA A 12 3.14 -1.40 -9.04
N LYS A 13 3.00 -0.94 -10.30
CA LYS A 13 3.16 0.47 -10.68
C LYS A 13 2.17 1.36 -9.95
N ILE A 14 0.89 0.97 -9.88
CA ILE A 14 -0.14 1.75 -9.19
C ILE A 14 0.19 1.87 -7.70
N VAL A 15 0.62 0.77 -7.05
CA VAL A 15 1.04 0.79 -5.64
C VAL A 15 2.23 1.72 -5.45
N LYS A 16 3.27 1.64 -6.29
CA LYS A 16 4.42 2.56 -6.24
C LYS A 16 4.01 4.03 -6.33
N ASN A 17 3.11 4.34 -7.26
CA ASN A 17 2.58 5.70 -7.43
C ASN A 17 1.82 6.17 -6.20
N ILE A 18 0.99 5.32 -5.59
CA ILE A 18 0.25 5.63 -4.35
C ILE A 18 1.22 5.99 -3.22
N TYR A 19 2.28 5.20 -3.02
CA TYR A 19 3.30 5.49 -2.00
C TYR A 19 4.02 6.81 -2.29
N SER A 20 4.47 7.00 -3.52
CA SER A 20 5.16 8.23 -3.95
C SER A 20 4.30 9.48 -3.70
N TRP A 21 3.06 9.47 -4.19
CA TRP A 21 2.12 10.57 -4.01
C TRP A 21 1.82 10.88 -2.55
N TYR A 22 1.66 9.85 -1.71
CA TYR A 22 1.42 10.05 -0.29
C TYR A 22 2.63 10.69 0.40
N ILE A 23 3.86 10.24 0.06
CA ILE A 23 5.12 10.82 0.56
C ILE A 23 5.29 12.26 0.10
N SER A 24 4.88 12.60 -1.12
CA SER A 24 4.86 13.98 -1.63
C SER A 24 3.80 14.87 -0.96
N GLY A 25 3.07 14.37 0.03
CA GLY A 25 2.12 15.15 0.83
C GLY A 25 0.66 15.03 0.38
N LYS A 26 0.35 14.30 -0.69
CA LYS A 26 -1.03 14.14 -1.16
C LYS A 26 -1.89 13.42 -0.12
N GLY A 27 -3.13 13.88 0.03
CA GLY A 27 -4.11 13.25 0.91
C GLY A 27 -4.74 12.00 0.28
N LEU A 28 -5.30 11.11 1.09
CA LEU A 28 -5.97 9.89 0.61
C LEU A 28 -7.10 10.18 -0.40
N GLY A 29 -7.84 11.28 -0.18
CA GLY A 29 -8.91 11.71 -1.07
C GLY A 29 -8.40 12.21 -2.41
N GLU A 30 -7.29 12.93 -2.41
CA GLU A 30 -6.66 13.44 -3.62
C GLU A 30 -6.13 12.29 -4.48
N ILE A 31 -5.44 11.34 -3.86
CA ILE A 31 -4.92 10.14 -4.54
C ILE A 31 -6.08 9.33 -5.16
N ALA A 32 -7.15 9.10 -4.40
CA ALA A 32 -8.33 8.41 -4.91
C ALA A 32 -8.97 9.14 -6.10
N LYS A 33 -9.09 10.47 -6.01
CA LYS A 33 -9.61 11.31 -7.11
C LYS A 33 -8.72 11.21 -8.35
N MET A 34 -7.39 11.31 -8.20
CA MET A 34 -6.45 11.19 -9.32
C MET A 34 -6.60 9.85 -10.05
N LEU A 35 -6.66 8.75 -9.32
CA LEU A 35 -6.81 7.41 -9.91
C LEU A 35 -8.17 7.24 -10.62
N ASN A 36 -9.26 7.73 -10.02
CA ASN A 36 -10.59 7.68 -10.62
C ASN A 36 -10.69 8.59 -11.86
N SER A 37 -10.11 9.79 -11.82
CA SER A 37 -10.04 10.69 -12.98
C SER A 37 -9.22 10.11 -14.13
N ALA A 38 -8.17 9.35 -13.81
CA ALA A 38 -7.39 8.59 -14.80
C ALA A 38 -8.08 7.30 -15.28
N LYS A 39 -9.31 7.01 -14.83
CA LYS A 39 -10.08 5.79 -15.15
C LYS A 39 -9.32 4.49 -14.83
N VAL A 40 -8.44 4.52 -13.83
CA VAL A 40 -7.72 3.33 -13.37
C VAL A 40 -8.65 2.51 -12.47
N PRO A 41 -9.06 1.29 -12.86
CA PRO A 41 -9.89 0.46 -12.00
C PRO A 41 -9.08 -0.11 -10.82
N THR A 42 -9.75 -0.37 -9.70
CA THR A 42 -9.19 -1.21 -8.64
C THR A 42 -9.05 -2.66 -9.13
N LYS A 43 -8.33 -3.50 -8.38
CA LYS A 43 -8.19 -4.95 -8.65
C LYS A 43 -9.52 -5.67 -8.93
N LYS A 44 -10.63 -5.22 -8.34
CA LYS A 44 -11.97 -5.81 -8.52
C LYS A 44 -12.83 -5.07 -9.55
N GLY A 45 -12.27 -4.14 -10.32
CA GLY A 45 -12.99 -3.37 -11.34
C GLY A 45 -13.79 -2.17 -10.81
N GLY A 46 -13.71 -1.84 -9.52
CA GLY A 46 -14.44 -0.71 -8.91
C GLY A 46 -13.62 0.58 -8.80
N PHE A 47 -14.23 1.63 -8.25
CA PHE A 47 -13.59 2.93 -7.98
C PHE A 47 -12.66 2.92 -6.76
N TRP A 48 -11.69 3.82 -6.77
CA TRP A 48 -10.80 4.07 -5.64
C TRP A 48 -11.50 4.87 -4.54
N ALA A 49 -11.50 4.31 -3.34
CA ALA A 49 -11.95 4.98 -2.13
C ALA A 49 -10.77 5.28 -1.21
N LYS A 50 -10.90 6.31 -0.35
CA LYS A 50 -9.90 6.66 0.67
C LYS A 50 -9.50 5.45 1.52
N LYS A 51 -10.48 4.59 1.87
CA LYS A 51 -10.27 3.37 2.65
C LYS A 51 -9.34 2.38 1.92
N THR A 52 -9.52 2.20 0.61
CA THR A 52 -8.67 1.32 -0.22
C THR A 52 -7.23 1.82 -0.24
N ILE A 53 -7.02 3.12 -0.45
CA ILE A 53 -5.68 3.73 -0.42
C ILE A 53 -5.03 3.56 0.95
N SER A 54 -5.78 3.83 2.03
CA SER A 54 -5.31 3.65 3.41
C SER A 54 -4.91 2.20 3.70
N SER A 55 -5.71 1.23 3.24
CA SER A 55 -5.38 -0.20 3.38
C SER A 55 -4.11 -0.58 2.62
N ILE A 56 -3.87 0.00 1.43
CA ILE A 56 -2.66 -0.25 0.65
C ILE A 56 -1.43 0.27 1.38
N LEU A 57 -1.46 1.54 1.82
CA LEU A 57 -0.35 2.19 2.50
C LEU A 57 0.06 1.48 3.81
N LYS A 58 -0.85 0.71 4.41
CA LYS A 58 -0.63 -0.01 5.67
C LYS A 58 -0.34 -1.50 5.48
N ASN A 59 -0.39 -2.02 4.26
CA ASN A 59 -0.24 -3.45 4.03
C ASN A 59 1.25 -3.84 3.91
N PRO A 60 1.79 -4.62 4.86
CA PRO A 60 3.21 -5.01 4.85
C PRO A 60 3.57 -5.95 3.69
N VAL A 61 2.59 -6.52 2.99
CA VAL A 61 2.85 -7.38 1.81
C VAL A 61 3.63 -6.64 0.73
N TYR A 62 3.43 -5.33 0.59
CA TYR A 62 4.11 -4.57 -0.44
C TYR A 62 5.60 -4.34 -0.15
N CYS A 63 6.03 -4.48 1.11
CA CYS A 63 7.44 -4.45 1.50
C CYS A 63 8.05 -5.83 1.73
N GLY A 64 7.44 -6.90 1.21
CA GLY A 64 8.01 -8.25 1.29
C GLY A 64 7.65 -8.99 2.58
N TYR A 65 6.64 -8.53 3.32
CA TYR A 65 6.26 -9.12 4.61
C TYR A 65 4.84 -9.67 4.56
N PHE A 66 4.64 -10.91 4.98
CA PHE A 66 3.29 -11.47 5.10
C PHE A 66 2.84 -11.42 6.56
N ARG A 67 1.59 -11.01 6.80
CA ARG A 67 0.95 -11.11 8.11
C ARG A 67 0.11 -12.38 8.15
N TRP A 68 0.53 -13.36 8.95
CA TRP A 68 -0.24 -14.55 9.26
C TRP A 68 -0.65 -14.50 10.72
N GLU A 69 -1.96 -14.42 10.99
CA GLU A 69 -2.52 -14.21 12.33
C GLU A 69 -1.89 -12.97 13.03
N ASN A 70 -1.04 -13.22 14.02
CA ASN A 70 -0.30 -12.21 14.80
C ASN A 70 1.22 -12.26 14.54
N LYS A 71 1.68 -12.96 13.50
CA LYS A 71 3.09 -13.03 13.12
C LYS A 71 3.31 -12.35 11.79
N ILE A 72 4.31 -11.47 11.74
CA ILE A 72 4.83 -10.90 10.50
C ILE A 72 6.06 -11.73 10.12
N THR A 73 6.11 -12.22 8.88
CA THR A 73 7.24 -13.02 8.39
C THR A 73 7.78 -12.41 7.11
N LYS A 74 9.11 -12.25 7.05
CA LYS A 74 9.79 -11.83 5.83
C LYS A 74 9.61 -12.91 4.77
N SER A 75 9.01 -12.52 3.67
CA SER A 75 8.73 -13.40 2.55
C SER A 75 9.83 -13.27 1.50
N ARG A 76 9.99 -14.33 0.69
CA ARG A 76 11.01 -14.41 -0.37
C ARG A 76 10.54 -13.79 -1.69
N HIS A 77 9.34 -13.19 -1.73
CA HIS A 77 8.84 -12.53 -2.94
C HIS A 77 9.49 -11.17 -3.14
N GLN A 78 9.49 -10.71 -4.40
CA GLN A 78 10.03 -9.42 -4.76
C GLN A 78 9.19 -8.30 -4.12
N SER A 79 9.80 -7.49 -3.26
CA SER A 79 9.15 -6.35 -2.64
C SER A 79 8.82 -5.30 -3.73
N ILE A 80 7.60 -4.75 -3.68
CA ILE A 80 7.19 -3.66 -4.57
C ILE A 80 7.73 -2.33 -4.04
N ILE A 81 7.81 -2.21 -2.71
CA ILE A 81 8.21 -1.02 -1.96
C ILE A 81 9.36 -1.39 -1.02
N GLU A 82 10.36 -0.54 -0.90
CA GLU A 82 11.42 -0.73 0.08
C GLU A 82 10.91 -0.55 1.52
N GLU A 83 11.50 -1.28 2.45
CA GLU A 83 11.12 -1.22 3.87
C GLU A 83 11.20 0.21 4.43
N GLU A 84 12.24 0.97 4.05
CA GLU A 84 12.40 2.36 4.46
C GLU A 84 11.25 3.25 3.97
N THR A 85 10.82 3.05 2.73
CA THR A 85 9.69 3.77 2.14
C THR A 85 8.40 3.45 2.90
N PHE A 86 8.20 2.17 3.28
CA PHE A 86 7.07 1.76 4.10
C PHE A 86 7.09 2.43 5.49
N LYS A 87 8.25 2.39 6.18
CA LYS A 87 8.47 3.03 7.48
C LYS A 87 8.19 4.54 7.42
N LYS A 88 8.66 5.21 6.35
CA LYS A 88 8.40 6.64 6.12
C LYS A 88 6.90 6.94 5.99
N VAL A 89 6.16 6.14 5.22
CA VAL A 89 4.70 6.28 5.10
C VAL A 89 4.00 6.08 6.44
N GLN A 90 4.39 5.07 7.22
CA GLN A 90 3.81 4.83 8.55
C GLN A 90 4.03 6.04 9.48
N LYS A 91 5.22 6.64 9.46
CA LYS A 91 5.51 7.87 10.21
C LYS A 91 4.64 9.06 9.77
N ILE A 92 4.44 9.24 8.46
CA ILE A 92 3.55 10.29 7.93
C ILE A 92 2.10 10.06 8.36
N ILE A 93 1.63 8.81 8.38
CA ILE A 93 0.28 8.45 8.85
C ILE A 93 0.10 8.84 10.31
N GLU A 94 1.08 8.51 11.16
CA GLU A 94 1.07 8.84 12.59
C GLU A 94 1.08 10.36 12.83
N GLN A 95 1.96 11.08 12.13
CA GLN A 95 2.02 12.55 12.19
C GLN A 95 0.70 13.22 11.78
N ARG A 96 -0.09 12.57 10.93
CA ARG A 96 -1.41 13.03 10.49
C ARG A 96 -2.55 12.58 11.43
N GLY A 97 -2.24 12.02 12.59
CA GLY A 97 -3.22 11.52 13.58
C GLY A 97 -3.89 10.20 13.19
N GLY A 98 -3.35 9.47 12.20
CA GLY A 98 -3.87 8.18 11.78
C GLY A 98 -3.29 7.02 12.58
N LYS A 99 -4.06 5.91 12.70
CA LYS A 99 -3.54 4.65 13.25
C LYS A 99 -2.48 4.06 12.32
N SER A 100 -1.22 4.20 12.68
CA SER A 100 -0.08 3.62 11.98
C SER A 100 0.01 2.11 12.19
N SER A 101 0.56 1.38 11.22
CA SER A 101 0.87 -0.05 11.32
C SER A 101 2.33 -0.27 11.75
N ILE A 102 2.83 0.59 12.64
CA ILE A 102 4.24 0.61 13.08
C ILE A 102 4.60 -0.53 14.05
N PHE A 103 3.64 -1.35 14.49
CA PHE A 103 3.88 -2.44 15.44
C PHE A 103 4.37 -3.75 14.79
N ASP A 104 5.51 -4.21 15.32
CA ASP A 104 6.21 -5.52 15.29
C ASP A 104 6.68 -6.11 13.95
N PHE A 105 7.78 -5.56 13.42
CA PHE A 105 8.76 -6.34 12.65
C PHE A 105 9.69 -7.12 13.57
#